data_AF-A0A945UDE7-F1
#
_entry.id   AF-A0A945UDE7-F1
#
_cell.length_a   1.000
_cell.length_b   1.000
_cell.length_c   1.000
_cell.angle_alpha   90.00
_cell.angle_beta   90.00
_cell.angle_gamma   90.00
#
_symmetry.space_group_name_H-M   'P 1'
#
loop_
_entity.id
_entity.type
_entity.pdbx_description
1 polymer ?
#
loop_
_entity_poly.entity_id
_entity_poly.type
_entity_poly.pdbx_seq_one_letter_code
_entity_poly.pdbx_strand_id
1 'polypeptide(L)'
;IFAIYANRVYLGAGTQGVEAAARRYFNKSVRNVTLHEAALLAGLLKAPSRYSPLRHPGNAKSRAEQVLKKMVAAGFLSAANAAAAPRRSLTLNRSRATSTQYFADWIMERAAAFVGDGKGDLVITTTLDRRLQKLAAAKLGARLAGEGKRRRANQGALIAMSPDGAVQAMTGQGGWPMSVFITPDLKPFWGGTYFPKESKYGRPGFMTILASIADSWTTKHEDILKSADQLTSRYPYGSDAAIRNS
;
A
#
# COMPACT_ATOMS: atom_id res chain seq x y z
N ILE A 1 8.31 6.59 -28.58
CA ILE A 1 9.27 6.42 -27.45
C ILE A 1 8.77 7.10 -26.17
N PHE A 2 8.43 8.40 -26.16
CA PHE A 2 7.97 9.10 -24.95
C PHE A 2 6.70 8.54 -24.30
N ALA A 3 5.69 8.14 -25.09
CA ALA A 3 4.45 7.58 -24.55
C ALA A 3 4.67 6.30 -23.72
N ILE A 4 5.59 5.43 -24.16
CA ILE A 4 5.95 4.20 -23.42
C ILE A 4 6.63 4.56 -22.09
N TYR A 5 7.54 5.54 -22.11
CA TYR A 5 8.21 6.04 -20.91
C TYR A 5 7.22 6.66 -19.92
N ALA A 6 6.36 7.57 -20.40
CA ALA A 6 5.37 8.27 -19.58
C ALA A 6 4.34 7.33 -18.96
N ASN A 7 4.08 6.16 -19.57
CA ASN A 7 3.16 5.14 -19.05
C ASN A 7 3.80 4.20 -18.02
N ARG A 8 5.13 4.09 -17.98
CA ARG A 8 5.84 3.10 -17.13
C ARG A 8 6.62 3.72 -15.97
N VAL A 9 6.89 5.01 -16.01
CA VAL A 9 7.75 5.65 -15.01
C VAL A 9 7.09 5.67 -13.62
N TYR A 10 7.86 5.34 -12.59
CA TYR A 10 7.38 5.38 -11.21
C TYR A 10 7.33 6.81 -10.69
N LEU A 11 6.14 7.25 -10.25
CA LEU A 11 5.90 8.62 -9.78
C LEU A 11 5.53 8.68 -8.30
N GLY A 12 5.71 7.59 -7.56
CA GLY A 12 5.47 7.54 -6.12
C GLY A 12 4.06 7.11 -5.76
N ALA A 13 3.84 6.86 -4.47
CA ALA A 13 2.55 6.39 -3.93
C ALA A 13 1.99 5.13 -4.61
N GLY A 14 2.86 4.26 -5.12
CA GLY A 14 2.48 3.04 -5.84
C GLY A 14 1.96 3.28 -7.27
N THR A 15 2.20 4.45 -7.85
CA THR A 15 1.76 4.75 -9.22
C THR A 15 2.87 4.56 -10.25
N GLN A 16 2.55 3.82 -11.31
CA GLN A 16 3.33 3.74 -12.53
C GLN A 16 2.58 4.49 -13.64
N GLY A 17 3.27 5.43 -14.26
CA GLY A 17 2.75 6.25 -15.34
C GLY A 17 2.04 7.54 -14.90
N VAL A 18 2.06 8.53 -15.79
CA VAL A 18 1.57 9.89 -15.54
C VAL A 18 0.06 9.96 -15.33
N GLU A 19 -0.72 9.10 -15.99
CA GLU A 19 -2.18 9.04 -15.83
C GLU A 19 -2.56 8.51 -14.44
N ALA A 20 -1.93 7.42 -14.00
CA ALA A 20 -2.15 6.86 -12.66
C ALA A 20 -1.75 7.86 -11.57
N ALA A 21 -0.62 8.56 -11.76
CA ALA A 21 -0.17 9.59 -10.84
C ALA A 21 -1.13 10.79 -10.78
N ALA A 22 -1.62 11.29 -11.93
CA ALA A 22 -2.59 12.39 -11.98
C ALA A 22 -3.88 12.04 -11.23
N ARG A 23 -4.39 10.81 -11.41
CA ARG A 23 -5.56 10.32 -10.66
C ARG A 23 -5.27 10.20 -9.17
N ARG A 24 -4.10 9.66 -8.82
CA ARG A 24 -3.70 9.45 -7.42
C ARG A 24 -3.50 10.73 -6.65
N TYR A 25 -2.91 11.75 -7.26
CA TYR A 25 -2.56 13.00 -6.60
C TYR A 25 -3.66 14.05 -6.72
N PHE A 26 -4.34 14.15 -7.86
CA PHE A 26 -5.27 15.25 -8.14
C PHE A 26 -6.72 14.81 -8.38
N ASN A 27 -6.97 13.50 -8.45
CA ASN A 27 -8.27 12.95 -8.86
C ASN A 27 -8.72 13.45 -10.26
N LYS A 28 -7.77 13.62 -11.18
CA LYS A 28 -7.99 14.12 -12.55
C LYS A 28 -7.30 13.21 -13.56
N SER A 29 -7.81 13.20 -14.80
CA SER A 29 -7.04 12.68 -15.93
C SER A 29 -5.83 13.59 -16.20
N VAL A 30 -4.73 13.02 -16.69
CA VAL A 30 -3.52 13.76 -17.09
C VAL A 30 -3.82 14.83 -18.15
N ARG A 31 -4.89 14.66 -18.93
CA ARG A 31 -5.33 15.64 -19.94
C ARG A 31 -5.91 16.93 -19.32
N ASN A 32 -6.36 16.85 -18.06
CA ASN A 32 -7.07 17.93 -17.37
C ASN A 32 -6.25 18.51 -16.20
N VAL A 33 -4.96 18.18 -16.12
CA VAL A 33 -4.09 18.75 -15.08
C VAL A 33 -3.69 20.17 -15.46
N THR A 34 -3.59 21.03 -14.46
CA THR A 34 -3.08 22.39 -14.62
C THR A 34 -1.57 22.37 -14.90
N LEU A 35 -1.05 23.48 -15.42
CA LEU A 35 0.39 23.65 -15.67
C LEU A 35 1.24 23.41 -14.41
N HIS A 36 0.76 23.85 -13.24
CA HIS A 36 1.45 23.62 -11.96
C HIS A 36 1.41 22.14 -11.53
N GLU A 37 0.29 21.45 -11.74
CA GLU A 37 0.15 20.01 -11.48
C GLU A 37 1.05 19.18 -12.41
N ALA A 38 1.14 19.54 -13.70
CA ALA A 38 2.05 18.92 -14.66
C ALA A 38 3.52 19.12 -14.26
N ALA A 39 3.90 20.33 -13.86
CA ALA A 39 5.24 20.62 -13.35
C ALA A 39 5.58 19.83 -12.08
N LEU A 40 4.58 19.60 -11.22
CA LEU A 40 4.73 18.75 -10.04
C LEU A 40 4.98 17.30 -10.43
N LEU A 41 4.17 16.73 -11.33
CA LEU A 41 4.36 15.36 -11.84
C LEU A 41 5.75 15.18 -12.48
N ALA A 42 6.19 16.14 -13.31
CA ALA A 42 7.52 16.12 -13.90
C ALA A 42 8.63 16.23 -12.84
N GLY A 43 8.40 16.99 -11.76
CA GLY A 43 9.31 17.14 -10.64
C GLY A 43 9.55 15.84 -9.86
N LEU A 44 8.55 14.95 -9.80
CA LEU A 44 8.62 13.66 -9.10
C LEU A 44 9.65 12.72 -9.71
N LEU A 45 9.89 12.79 -11.03
CA LEU A 45 10.84 11.92 -11.74
C LEU A 45 12.23 11.87 -11.10
N LYS A 46 12.70 12.98 -10.52
CA LYS A 46 14.02 13.04 -9.88
C LYS A 46 14.08 12.24 -8.58
N ALA A 47 13.02 12.28 -7.77
CA ALA A 47 12.97 11.61 -6.47
C ALA A 47 11.51 11.51 -5.98
N PRO A 48 10.77 10.48 -6.42
CA PRO A 48 9.31 10.39 -6.20
C PRO A 48 8.92 10.41 -4.72
N SER A 49 9.70 9.76 -3.86
CA SER A 49 9.45 9.75 -2.41
C SER A 49 9.74 11.10 -1.75
N ARG A 50 10.85 11.76 -2.12
CA ARG A 50 11.30 13.03 -1.51
C ARG A 50 10.41 14.22 -1.89
N TYR A 51 9.89 14.20 -3.12
CA TYR A 51 9.02 15.25 -3.65
C TYR A 51 7.53 14.86 -3.64
N SER A 52 7.17 13.77 -2.95
CA SER A 52 5.79 13.31 -2.86
C SER A 52 4.91 14.39 -2.21
N PRO A 53 3.87 14.92 -2.89
CA PRO A 53 3.02 15.96 -2.33
C PRO A 53 2.16 15.46 -1.16
N LEU A 54 1.92 14.15 -1.08
CA LEU A 54 1.20 13.52 0.02
C LEU A 54 1.98 13.55 1.35
N ARG A 55 3.31 13.50 1.28
CA ARG A 55 4.20 13.46 2.46
C ARG A 55 4.94 14.78 2.71
N HIS A 56 5.39 15.43 1.65
CA HIS A 56 6.24 16.62 1.69
C HIS A 56 5.71 17.73 0.76
N PRO A 57 4.55 18.34 1.07
CA PRO A 57 3.90 19.31 0.18
C PRO A 57 4.77 20.54 -0.12
N GLY A 58 5.56 21.01 0.86
CA GLY A 58 6.51 22.13 0.64
C GLY A 58 7.59 21.78 -0.38
N ASN A 59 8.24 20.61 -0.23
CA ASN A 59 9.27 20.14 -1.17
C ASN A 59 8.69 19.94 -2.57
N ALA A 60 7.48 19.38 -2.66
CA ALA A 60 6.79 19.17 -3.94
C ALA A 60 6.53 20.51 -4.66
N LYS A 61 6.06 21.52 -3.91
CA LYS A 61 5.82 22.87 -4.45
C LYS A 61 7.10 23.53 -4.95
N SER A 62 8.13 23.61 -4.12
CA SER A 62 9.41 24.20 -4.52
C SER A 62 10.03 23.47 -5.72
N ARG A 63 9.84 22.14 -5.81
CA ARG A 63 10.31 21.38 -6.96
C ARG A 63 9.55 21.69 -8.23
N ALA A 64 8.22 21.82 -8.16
CA ALA A 64 7.40 22.22 -9.30
C ALA A 64 7.78 23.63 -9.80
N GLU A 65 8.04 24.57 -8.89
CA GLU A 65 8.51 25.93 -9.23
C GLU A 65 9.85 25.91 -9.97
N GLN A 66 10.79 25.04 -9.57
CA GLN A 66 12.04 24.86 -10.30
C GLN A 66 11.82 24.32 -11.71
N VAL A 67 10.87 23.40 -11.90
CA VAL A 67 10.51 22.88 -13.23
C VAL A 67 9.96 24.01 -14.10
N LEU A 68 9.03 24.82 -13.59
CA LEU A 68 8.48 25.96 -14.31
C LEU A 68 9.55 26.98 -14.70
N LYS A 69 10.46 27.33 -13.78
CA LYS A 69 11.60 28.22 -14.10
C LYS A 69 12.48 27.66 -15.23
N LYS A 70 12.74 26.36 -15.21
CA LYS A 70 13.50 25.70 -16.29
C LYS A 70 12.76 25.68 -17.61
N MET A 71 11.44 25.51 -17.61
CA MET A 71 10.62 25.60 -18.83
C MET A 71 10.64 27.00 -19.43
N VAL A 72 10.63 28.04 -18.59
CA VAL A 72 10.77 29.44 -19.04
C VAL A 72 12.16 29.67 -19.64
N ALA A 73 13.22 29.27 -18.93
CA ALA A 73 14.59 29.44 -19.40
C ALA A 73 14.87 28.69 -20.70
N ALA A 74 14.22 27.56 -20.93
CA ALA A 74 14.32 26.77 -22.15
C ALA A 74 13.36 27.22 -23.28
N GLY A 75 12.57 28.28 -23.06
CA GLY A 75 11.66 28.83 -24.08
C GLY A 75 10.34 28.07 -24.30
N PHE A 76 10.08 27.01 -23.52
CA PHE A 76 8.83 26.22 -23.63
C PHE A 76 7.63 26.88 -22.94
N LEU A 77 7.84 27.95 -22.17
CA LEU A 77 6.80 28.63 -21.41
C LEU A 77 7.14 30.12 -21.26
N SER A 78 6.16 31.02 -21.42
CA SER A 78 6.39 32.44 -21.13
C SER A 78 6.40 32.71 -19.62
N ALA A 79 7.17 33.73 -19.19
CA ALA A 79 7.22 34.12 -17.78
C ALA A 79 5.82 34.52 -17.24
N ALA A 80 5.01 35.16 -18.08
CA ALA A 80 3.63 35.53 -17.78
C ALA A 80 2.75 34.29 -17.51
N ASN A 81 2.81 33.28 -18.39
CA ASN A 81 2.05 32.04 -18.21
C ASN A 81 2.52 31.24 -16.99
N ALA A 82 3.81 31.25 -16.70
CA ALA A 82 4.37 30.64 -15.49
C ALA A 82 3.89 31.34 -14.20
N ALA A 83 3.76 32.66 -14.22
CA ALA A 83 3.29 33.46 -13.09
C ALA A 83 1.78 33.34 -12.86
N ALA A 84 1.00 33.26 -13.95
CA ALA A 84 -0.45 33.13 -13.95
C ALA A 84 -0.95 31.70 -13.64
N ALA A 85 -0.06 30.71 -13.65
CA ALA A 85 -0.41 29.32 -13.35
C ALA A 85 -1.07 29.21 -11.96
N PRO A 86 -2.30 28.66 -11.85
CA PRO A 86 -3.00 28.56 -10.58
C PRO A 86 -2.19 27.73 -9.58
N ARG A 87 -1.69 28.38 -8.52
CA ARG A 87 -0.99 27.72 -7.41
C ARG A 87 -1.96 27.17 -6.36
N ARG A 88 -3.24 27.55 -6.46
CA ARG A 88 -4.24 27.40 -5.41
C ARG A 88 -5.02 26.10 -5.59
N SER A 89 -5.04 25.32 -4.51
CA SER A 89 -5.71 24.03 -4.35
C SER A 89 -5.12 22.88 -5.15
N LEU A 90 -3.91 22.45 -4.77
CA LEU A 90 -3.62 21.02 -4.85
C LEU A 90 -4.60 20.33 -3.89
N THR A 91 -5.80 20.01 -4.36
CA THR A 91 -6.73 19.14 -3.66
C THR A 91 -6.11 17.75 -3.74
N LEU A 92 -5.11 17.52 -2.88
CA LEU A 92 -4.38 16.27 -2.89
C LEU A 92 -5.35 15.20 -2.47
N ASN A 93 -5.57 14.22 -3.35
CA ASN A 93 -6.35 13.06 -3.01
C ASN A 93 -5.55 12.24 -1.99
N ARG A 94 -5.68 12.63 -0.72
CA ARG A 94 -5.09 11.96 0.44
C ARG A 94 -5.84 10.69 0.81
N SER A 95 -6.78 10.22 -0.03
CA SER A 95 -7.32 8.87 0.11
C SER A 95 -6.13 7.96 0.37
N ARG A 96 -6.11 7.40 1.60
CA ARG A 96 -5.08 6.48 2.06
C ARG A 96 -4.95 5.43 0.97
N ALA A 97 -3.72 4.99 0.70
CA ALA A 97 -3.41 3.85 -0.18
C ALA A 97 -4.64 2.97 -0.26
N THR A 98 -5.26 2.92 -1.45
CA THR A 98 -6.63 2.43 -1.66
C THR A 98 -6.78 1.21 -0.76
N SER A 99 -7.82 1.11 0.08
CA SER A 99 -7.92 -0.05 0.99
C SER A 99 -7.67 -1.38 0.25
N THR A 100 -8.03 -1.42 -1.02
CA THR A 100 -7.82 -2.50 -2.00
C THR A 100 -6.41 -2.63 -2.59
N GLN A 101 -5.50 -1.66 -2.43
CA GLN A 101 -4.17 -1.66 -3.04
C GLN A 101 -3.32 -2.83 -2.55
N TYR A 102 -3.35 -3.12 -1.24
CA TYR A 102 -2.63 -4.28 -0.71
C TYR A 102 -3.17 -5.60 -1.28
N PHE A 103 -4.49 -5.72 -1.39
CA PHE A 103 -5.12 -6.89 -1.99
C PHE A 103 -4.77 -7.00 -3.48
N ALA A 104 -4.78 -5.89 -4.22
CA ALA A 104 -4.43 -5.86 -5.64
C ALA A 104 -2.95 -6.23 -5.86
N ASP A 105 -2.03 -5.67 -5.07
CA ASP A 105 -0.60 -6.00 -5.15
C ASP A 105 -0.38 -7.50 -4.87
N TRP A 106 -1.03 -8.06 -3.85
CA TRP A 106 -0.98 -9.50 -3.53
C TRP A 106 -1.54 -10.37 -4.66
N ILE A 107 -2.67 -10.00 -5.25
CA ILE A 107 -3.25 -10.72 -6.39
C ILE A 107 -2.35 -10.64 -7.60
N MET A 108 -1.72 -9.50 -7.89
CA MET A 108 -0.83 -9.35 -9.04
C MET A 108 0.44 -10.20 -8.92
N GLU A 109 1.02 -10.30 -7.72
CA GLU A 109 2.15 -11.21 -7.44
C GLU A 109 1.76 -12.68 -7.71
N ARG A 110 0.54 -13.06 -7.34
CA ARG A 110 0.03 -14.42 -7.51
C ARG A 110 -0.41 -14.69 -8.96
N ALA A 111 -1.05 -13.72 -9.60
CA ALA A 111 -1.49 -13.77 -10.99
C ALA A 111 -0.31 -13.90 -11.95
N ALA A 112 0.85 -13.30 -11.64
CA ALA A 112 2.07 -13.47 -12.42
C ALA A 112 2.52 -14.94 -12.54
N ALA A 113 2.12 -15.83 -11.61
CA ALA A 113 2.37 -17.27 -11.72
C ALA A 113 1.37 -18.01 -12.62
N PHE A 114 0.19 -17.43 -12.86
CA PHE A 114 -0.89 -18.02 -13.67
C PHE A 114 -0.95 -17.44 -15.09
N VAL A 115 -0.45 -16.22 -15.26
CA VAL A 115 -0.44 -15.48 -16.51
C VAL A 115 0.95 -15.66 -17.12
N GLY A 116 1.06 -16.41 -18.21
CA GLY A 116 2.31 -16.49 -18.98
C GLY A 116 2.69 -15.14 -19.61
N ASP A 117 3.65 -15.13 -20.54
CA ASP A 117 4.19 -13.92 -21.21
C ASP A 117 3.18 -13.14 -22.09
N GLY A 118 1.88 -13.45 -21.98
CA GLY A 118 0.80 -12.89 -22.77
C GLY A 118 0.61 -11.40 -22.53
N LYS A 119 0.80 -10.61 -23.59
CA LYS A 119 0.65 -9.13 -23.59
C LYS A 119 -0.80 -8.66 -23.82
N GLY A 120 -1.78 -9.41 -23.33
CA GLY A 120 -3.21 -9.10 -23.52
C GLY A 120 -3.87 -8.46 -22.30
N ASP A 121 -5.04 -7.86 -22.49
CA ASP A 121 -5.88 -7.37 -21.38
C ASP A 121 -6.36 -8.56 -20.54
N LEU A 122 -6.17 -8.46 -19.22
CA LEU A 122 -6.49 -9.52 -18.27
C LEU A 122 -7.62 -9.08 -17.34
N VAL A 123 -8.70 -9.88 -17.28
CA VAL A 123 -9.75 -9.73 -16.28
C VAL A 123 -9.51 -10.75 -15.17
N ILE A 124 -9.21 -10.28 -13.97
CA ILE A 124 -8.96 -11.14 -12.80
C ILE A 124 -10.20 -11.13 -11.89
N THR A 125 -10.88 -12.26 -11.78
CA THR A 125 -11.91 -12.49 -10.78
C THR A 125 -11.25 -12.94 -9.47
N THR A 126 -11.65 -12.35 -8.34
CA THR A 126 -11.01 -12.58 -7.04
C THR A 126 -12.03 -12.80 -5.93
N THR A 127 -11.55 -13.23 -4.77
CA THR A 127 -12.32 -13.43 -3.54
C THR A 127 -12.57 -12.13 -2.76
N LEU A 128 -12.19 -10.97 -3.29
CA LEU A 128 -12.30 -9.68 -2.62
C LEU A 128 -13.76 -9.32 -2.28
N ASP A 129 -14.07 -9.24 -0.99
CA ASP A 129 -15.29 -8.61 -0.50
C ASP A 129 -15.02 -7.12 -0.24
N ARG A 130 -15.61 -6.26 -1.08
CA ARG A 130 -15.43 -4.80 -1.00
C ARG A 130 -15.96 -4.19 0.31
N ARG A 131 -17.01 -4.78 0.90
CA ARG A 131 -17.61 -4.32 2.15
C ARG A 131 -16.67 -4.65 3.32
N LEU A 132 -16.16 -5.88 3.39
CA LEU A 132 -15.16 -6.29 4.37
C LEU A 132 -13.87 -5.49 4.22
N GLN A 133 -13.42 -5.23 2.99
CA GLN A 133 -12.23 -4.42 2.72
C GLN A 133 -12.33 -3.00 3.29
N LYS A 134 -13.49 -2.35 3.13
CA LYS A 134 -13.75 -1.01 3.69
C LYS A 134 -13.78 -1.05 5.21
N LEU A 135 -14.45 -2.05 5.79
CA LEU A 135 -14.54 -2.22 7.25
C LEU A 135 -13.16 -2.46 7.87
N ALA A 136 -12.38 -3.38 7.30
CA ALA A 136 -11.03 -3.70 7.72
C ALA A 136 -10.12 -2.46 7.74
N ALA A 137 -10.14 -1.66 6.66
CA ALA A 137 -9.32 -0.45 6.56
C ALA A 137 -9.72 0.61 7.60
N ALA A 138 -11.02 0.76 7.86
CA ALA A 138 -11.54 1.68 8.87
C ALA A 138 -11.13 1.25 10.29
N LYS A 139 -11.30 -0.03 10.63
CA LYS A 139 -10.94 -0.58 11.94
C LYS A 139 -9.44 -0.51 12.21
N LEU A 140 -8.61 -0.90 11.23
CA LEU A 140 -7.15 -0.78 11.33
C LEU A 140 -6.72 0.69 11.51
N GLY A 141 -7.32 1.60 10.75
CA GLY A 141 -7.03 3.03 10.86
C GLY A 141 -7.38 3.62 12.21
N ALA A 142 -8.57 3.31 12.73
CA ALA A 142 -8.99 3.74 14.06
C ALA A 142 -8.06 3.19 15.15
N ARG A 143 -7.64 1.92 15.02
CA ARG A 143 -6.76 1.28 16.00
C ARG A 143 -5.38 1.92 16.08
N LEU A 144 -4.77 2.19 14.92
CA LEU A 144 -3.47 2.85 14.85
C LEU A 144 -3.52 4.30 15.31
N ALA A 145 -4.61 5.02 15.02
CA ALA A 145 -4.79 6.39 15.48
C ALA A 145 -4.97 6.51 17.00
N GLY A 146 -5.63 5.52 17.64
CA GLY A 146 -5.85 5.47 19.07
C GLY A 146 -4.72 4.75 19.81
N GLU A 147 -4.85 3.43 19.97
CA GLU A 147 -3.90 2.62 20.73
C GLU A 147 -2.52 2.52 20.10
N GLY A 148 -2.44 2.57 18.77
CA GLY A 148 -1.16 2.56 18.07
C GLY A 148 -0.26 3.69 18.56
N LYS A 149 -0.78 4.92 18.69
CA LYS A 149 -0.03 6.05 19.26
C LYS A 149 0.44 5.79 20.69
N ARG A 150 -0.43 5.25 21.56
CA ARG A 150 -0.08 4.94 22.97
C ARG A 150 1.07 3.93 23.06
N ARG A 151 1.10 2.96 22.13
CA ARG A 151 2.10 1.90 22.07
C ARG A 151 3.27 2.22 21.14
N ARG A 152 3.36 3.44 20.60
CA ARG A 152 4.31 3.84 19.54
C ARG A 152 4.30 2.92 18.31
N ALA A 153 3.18 2.24 18.05
CA ALA A 153 2.96 1.46 16.85
C ALA A 153 2.41 2.35 15.74
N ASN A 154 3.21 2.55 14.69
CA ASN A 154 2.90 3.36 13.52
C ASN A 154 2.60 2.52 12.26
N GLN A 155 2.69 1.20 12.36
CA GLN A 155 2.39 0.25 11.31
C GLN A 155 1.40 -0.81 11.80
N GLY A 156 0.63 -1.40 10.88
CA GLY A 156 -0.32 -2.45 11.17
C GLY A 156 -0.85 -3.10 9.89
N ALA A 157 -1.29 -4.34 9.98
CA ALA A 157 -1.96 -5.05 8.89
C ALA A 157 -3.22 -5.76 9.41
N LEU A 158 -4.17 -6.00 8.52
CA LEU A 158 -5.38 -6.78 8.77
C LEU A 158 -5.67 -7.62 7.53
N ILE A 159 -5.87 -8.91 7.75
CA ILE A 159 -6.31 -9.88 6.75
C ILE A 159 -7.60 -10.50 7.27
N ALA A 160 -8.64 -10.55 6.43
CA ALA A 160 -9.86 -11.28 6.71
C ALA A 160 -9.97 -12.44 5.73
N MET A 161 -10.25 -13.63 6.25
CA MET A 161 -10.39 -14.86 5.50
C MET A 161 -11.70 -15.55 5.85
N SER A 162 -12.29 -16.25 4.89
CA SER A 162 -13.33 -17.23 5.18
C SER A 162 -12.72 -18.51 5.78
N PRO A 163 -13.53 -19.36 6.45
CA PRO A 163 -13.04 -20.60 7.09
C PRO A 163 -12.39 -21.60 6.12
N ASP A 164 -12.75 -21.56 4.84
CA ASP A 164 -12.16 -22.36 3.77
C ASP A 164 -10.81 -21.81 3.26
N GLY A 165 -10.32 -20.71 3.86
CA GLY A 165 -9.02 -20.12 3.55
C GLY A 165 -9.05 -19.03 2.48
N ALA A 166 -10.22 -18.67 1.93
CA ALA A 166 -10.29 -17.61 0.92
C ALA A 166 -10.03 -16.23 1.55
N VAL A 167 -9.03 -15.49 1.04
CA VAL A 167 -8.75 -14.13 1.52
C VAL A 167 -9.80 -13.17 0.97
N GLN A 168 -10.59 -12.53 1.84
CA GLN A 168 -11.70 -11.66 1.46
C GLN A 168 -11.39 -10.17 1.63
N ALA A 169 -10.44 -9.82 2.51
CA ALA A 169 -9.95 -8.45 2.65
C ALA A 169 -8.48 -8.45 3.08
N MET A 170 -7.71 -7.48 2.57
CA MET A 170 -6.31 -7.28 2.95
C MET A 170 -5.99 -5.79 2.99
N THR A 171 -5.51 -5.28 4.12
CA THR A 171 -5.16 -3.87 4.27
C THR A 171 -3.98 -3.68 5.21
N GLY A 172 -3.22 -2.61 5.01
CA GLY A 172 -2.09 -2.25 5.84
C GLY A 172 -1.89 -0.75 6.01
N GLN A 173 -1.08 -0.38 7.00
CA GLN A 173 -0.51 0.95 7.17
C GLN A 173 0.94 0.81 7.61
N GLY A 174 1.80 1.70 7.11
CA GLY A 174 3.13 1.88 7.68
C GLY A 174 4.25 1.06 7.02
N GLY A 175 3.94 0.02 6.26
CA GLY A 175 4.92 -0.75 5.50
C GLY A 175 4.44 -2.19 5.34
N TRP A 176 4.52 -2.70 4.12
CA TRP A 176 4.16 -4.07 3.74
C TRP A 176 5.37 -4.67 2.98
N PRO A 177 5.63 -5.99 3.09
CA PRO A 177 4.79 -7.03 3.71
C PRO A 177 5.01 -7.22 5.22
N MET A 178 3.89 -7.45 5.92
CA MET A 178 3.83 -8.06 7.25
C MET A 178 3.46 -9.53 7.06
N SER A 179 4.27 -10.47 7.55
CA SER A 179 3.88 -11.88 7.63
C SER A 179 3.39 -12.16 9.03
N VAL A 180 2.24 -12.81 9.13
CA VAL A 180 1.63 -13.26 10.39
C VAL A 180 1.51 -14.78 10.31
N PHE A 181 1.88 -15.44 11.39
CA PHE A 181 1.81 -16.88 11.56
C PHE A 181 0.66 -17.19 12.50
N ILE A 182 -0.20 -18.09 12.04
CA ILE A 182 -1.45 -18.46 12.71
C ILE A 182 -1.42 -19.95 13.04
N THR A 183 -2.07 -20.31 14.13
CA THR A 183 -2.37 -21.70 14.50
C THR A 183 -3.40 -22.30 13.53
N PRO A 184 -3.59 -23.64 13.52
CA PRO A 184 -4.62 -24.29 12.72
C PRO A 184 -6.05 -23.81 13.02
N ASP A 185 -6.34 -23.37 14.25
CA ASP A 185 -7.60 -22.74 14.66
C ASP A 185 -7.64 -21.22 14.35
N LEU A 186 -6.78 -20.76 13.44
CA LEU A 186 -6.74 -19.40 12.89
C LEU A 186 -6.42 -18.31 13.92
N LYS A 187 -5.74 -18.64 15.02
CA LYS A 187 -5.29 -17.66 16.02
C LYS A 187 -3.87 -17.17 15.71
N PRO A 188 -3.63 -15.86 15.63
CA PRO A 188 -2.29 -15.33 15.41
C PRO A 188 -1.42 -15.54 16.66
N PHE A 189 -0.21 -16.06 16.47
CA PHE A 189 0.75 -16.25 17.55
C PHE A 189 2.09 -15.55 17.32
N TRP A 190 2.44 -15.24 16.06
CA TRP A 190 3.66 -14.51 15.75
C TRP A 190 3.53 -13.68 14.47
N GLY A 191 4.34 -12.64 14.31
CA GLY A 191 4.40 -11.88 13.08
C GLY A 191 5.57 -10.91 13.03
N GLY A 192 5.90 -10.46 11.82
CA GLY A 192 6.95 -9.48 11.60
C GLY A 192 6.86 -8.87 10.20
N THR A 193 7.77 -7.93 9.91
CA THR A 193 7.79 -7.20 8.64
C THR A 193 9.13 -7.36 7.94
N TYR A 194 9.10 -7.36 6.60
CA TYR A 194 10.31 -7.34 5.74
C TYR A 194 11.32 -8.46 6.00
N PHE A 195 10.87 -9.72 5.91
CA PHE A 195 11.79 -10.86 5.94
C PHE A 195 12.55 -10.96 4.61
N PRO A 196 13.90 -10.87 4.61
CA PRO A 196 14.68 -11.03 3.39
C PRO A 196 14.57 -12.48 2.89
N LYS A 197 14.72 -12.71 1.59
CA LYS A 197 14.72 -14.07 1.01
C LYS A 197 15.80 -14.95 1.64
N GLU A 198 16.96 -14.36 1.93
CA GLU A 198 18.14 -15.01 2.51
C GLU A 198 18.57 -14.26 3.77
N SER A 199 19.19 -14.98 4.71
CA SER A 199 19.77 -14.38 5.92
C SER A 199 20.93 -13.45 5.54
N LYS A 200 20.80 -12.15 5.84
CA LYS A 200 21.84 -11.13 5.57
C LYS A 200 21.89 -10.10 6.70
N TYR A 201 23.09 -9.60 6.99
CA TYR A 201 23.33 -8.57 8.01
C TYR A 201 22.74 -8.90 9.39
N GLY A 202 22.88 -10.16 9.84
CA GLY A 202 22.36 -10.61 11.14
C GLY A 202 20.84 -10.72 11.23
N ARG A 203 20.11 -10.59 10.12
CA ARG A 203 18.66 -10.82 10.06
C ARG A 203 18.37 -12.17 9.44
N PRO A 204 17.57 -13.05 10.08
CA PRO A 204 17.22 -14.34 9.52
C PRO A 204 16.35 -14.16 8.27
N GLY A 205 16.63 -14.95 7.24
CA GLY A 205 15.84 -15.03 6.03
C GLY A 205 14.52 -15.74 6.25
N PHE A 206 13.57 -15.56 5.32
CA PHE A 206 12.23 -16.11 5.46
C PHE A 206 12.23 -17.64 5.65
N MET A 207 13.08 -18.37 4.92
CA MET A 207 13.20 -19.83 5.08
C MET A 207 13.73 -20.24 6.46
N THR A 208 14.66 -19.47 7.02
CA THR A 208 15.18 -19.71 8.38
C THR A 208 14.10 -19.47 9.43
N ILE A 209 13.27 -18.46 9.22
CA ILE A 209 12.11 -18.16 10.09
C ILE A 209 11.08 -19.28 10.00
N LEU A 210 10.76 -19.77 8.79
CA LEU A 210 9.84 -20.90 8.61
C LEU A 210 10.32 -22.15 9.34
N ALA A 211 11.60 -22.50 9.21
CA ALA A 211 12.17 -23.64 9.91
C ALA A 211 12.09 -23.48 11.44
N SER A 212 12.42 -22.29 11.95
CA SER A 212 12.34 -22.00 13.39
C SER A 212 10.92 -22.02 13.93
N ILE A 213 9.93 -21.57 13.15
CA ILE A 213 8.52 -21.64 13.51
C ILE A 213 8.00 -23.07 13.48
N ALA A 214 8.38 -23.86 12.48
CA ALA A 214 8.02 -25.28 12.41
C ALA A 214 8.61 -26.07 13.59
N ASP A 215 9.89 -25.83 13.92
CA ASP A 215 10.53 -26.42 15.10
C ASP A 215 9.81 -26.00 16.39
N SER A 216 9.54 -24.70 16.56
CA SER A 216 8.82 -24.18 17.73
C SER A 216 7.39 -24.73 17.82
N TRP A 217 6.72 -24.96 16.70
CA TRP A 217 5.40 -25.58 16.67
C TRP A 217 5.42 -27.00 17.24
N THR A 218 6.48 -27.75 16.96
CA THR A 218 6.65 -29.12 17.46
C THR A 218 7.19 -29.18 18.88
N THR A 219 8.11 -28.29 19.26
CA THR A 219 8.83 -28.35 20.55
C THR A 219 8.23 -27.48 21.64
N LYS A 220 7.47 -26.45 21.28
CA LYS A 220 6.90 -25.43 22.18
C LYS A 220 5.42 -25.16 21.91
N HIS A 221 4.70 -26.20 21.49
CA HIS A 221 3.31 -26.13 21.05
C HIS A 221 2.39 -25.42 22.07
N GLU A 222 2.45 -25.82 23.34
CA GLU A 222 1.65 -25.27 24.44
C GLU A 222 1.91 -23.77 24.67
N ASP A 223 3.17 -23.34 24.56
CA ASP A 223 3.54 -21.93 24.74
C ASP A 223 3.03 -21.07 23.58
N ILE A 224 3.02 -21.63 22.36
CA ILE A 224 2.43 -20.99 21.18
C ILE A 224 0.93 -20.82 21.37
N LEU A 225 0.20 -21.85 21.83
CA LEU A 225 -1.23 -21.77 22.09
C LEU A 225 -1.54 -20.73 23.17
N LYS A 226 -0.78 -20.70 24.28
CA LYS A 226 -0.92 -19.68 25.32
C LYS A 226 -0.65 -18.27 24.78
N SER A 227 0.37 -18.11 23.93
CA SER A 227 0.67 -16.81 23.31
C SER A 227 -0.46 -16.37 22.36
N ALA A 228 -0.99 -17.30 21.57
CA ALA A 228 -2.14 -17.07 20.70
C ALA A 228 -3.37 -16.65 21.51
N ASP A 229 -3.68 -17.37 22.59
CA ASP A 229 -4.80 -17.06 23.49
C ASP A 229 -4.60 -15.74 24.23
N GLN A 230 -3.38 -15.37 24.60
CA GLN A 230 -3.10 -14.04 25.17
C GLN A 230 -3.30 -12.92 24.14
N LEU A 231 -2.95 -13.16 22.87
CA LEU A 231 -3.17 -12.21 21.78
C LEU A 231 -4.66 -12.05 21.45
N THR A 232 -5.44 -13.14 21.52
CA THR A 232 -6.87 -13.15 21.18
C THR A 232 -7.81 -12.92 22.36
N SER A 233 -7.42 -13.16 23.62
CA SER A 233 -8.26 -12.98 24.82
C SER A 233 -8.73 -11.54 25.03
N ARG A 234 -8.05 -10.56 24.44
CA ARG A 234 -8.49 -9.15 24.40
C ARG A 234 -9.59 -8.87 23.36
N TYR A 235 -9.95 -9.86 22.55
CA TYR A 235 -10.90 -9.79 21.46
C TYR A 235 -11.67 -11.10 21.36
N PRO A 236 -12.77 -11.29 22.11
CA PRO A 236 -13.59 -12.47 21.93
C PRO A 236 -14.07 -12.50 20.48
N TYR A 237 -13.57 -13.48 19.72
CA TYR A 237 -14.18 -13.87 18.46
C TYR A 237 -15.62 -14.27 18.82
N GLY A 238 -16.58 -13.48 18.36
CA GLY A 238 -17.99 -13.78 18.55
C GLY A 238 -18.34 -15.08 17.82
N SER A 239 -18.43 -16.17 18.57
CA SER A 239 -18.92 -17.47 18.12
C SER A 239 -20.42 -17.47 17.79
N ASP A 240 -21.13 -16.34 17.91
CA ASP A 240 -22.58 -16.27 17.73
C ASP A 240 -23.07 -15.43 16.54
N ALA A 241 -22.19 -14.82 15.75
CA ALA A 241 -22.63 -14.17 14.51
C ALA A 241 -22.67 -15.20 13.38
N ALA A 242 -23.61 -16.15 13.48
CA ALA A 242 -24.08 -16.91 12.34
C ALA A 242 -24.44 -15.93 11.22
N ILE A 243 -23.58 -15.84 10.20
CA ILE A 243 -23.96 -15.29 8.91
C ILE A 243 -24.94 -16.30 8.31
N ARG A 244 -26.19 -16.23 8.77
CA ARG A 244 -27.32 -16.79 8.04
C ARG A 244 -27.51 -15.91 6.82
N ASN A 245 -27.16 -16.47 5.66
CA ASN A 245 -27.56 -15.93 4.37
C ASN A 245 -29.09 -15.81 4.34
N SER A 246 -29.56 -14.60 4.07
CA SER A 246 -30.86 -14.30 3.47
C SER A 246 -30.65 -13.19 2.46
#